data_AF-A0A0H1BRE0-F1
#
_entry.id   AF-A0A0H1BRE0-F1
#
_cell.length_a   1.000
_cell.length_b   1.000
_cell.length_c   1.000
_cell.angle_alpha   90.00
_cell.angle_beta   90.00
_cell.angle_gamma   90.00
#
_symmetry.space_group_name_H-M   'P 1'
#
loop_
_entity.id
_entity.type
_entity.pdbx_description
1 polymer ?
#
loop_
_entity_poly.entity_id
_entity_poly.type
_entity_poly.pdbx_seq_one_letter_code
_entity_poly.pdbx_strand_id
1 'polypeptide(L)'
;MPSKIASSYPSDTEAESGYVSASTSEASLPELVFTKPHLKFLNKQLQFLEPQDILRWCITTLPGLYQTTAFGLTGLATVDIISKLNIPRSQTVDLIFLDTLHHFKETLALVDRVRKHYPSTNIHIYKPDGASTAEEFSQKYGPKLWESNDQLYDWVAKVEPARRAYSDLQVNAVLTGRRRSQGGKRGDLDIIEVDEAGLIKINPLANWSFAQVKEYITANNVPYNELLDRGYKSVGDWHSTEPVKDNEDERSGRWKGQQKTECGIHNPLSKYAQFLRDQELKRQGEAISQALKVESN
;
A
#
# COMPACT_ATOMS: atom_id res chain seq x y z
N MET A 1 -3.59 -61.47 33.73
CA MET A 1 -3.38 -60.40 34.72
C MET A 1 -3.41 -59.06 34.00
N PRO A 2 -4.57 -58.39 33.87
CA PRO A 2 -4.65 -57.06 33.27
C PRO A 2 -4.65 -55.97 34.35
N SER A 3 -3.77 -54.97 34.21
CA SER A 3 -3.81 -53.74 35.00
C SER A 3 -4.72 -52.73 34.31
N LYS A 4 -5.69 -52.23 35.07
CA LYS A 4 -6.61 -51.12 34.73
C LYS A 4 -5.83 -49.81 34.58
N ILE A 5 -6.39 -48.86 33.82
CA ILE A 5 -6.93 -47.58 34.35
C ILE A 5 -7.64 -46.84 33.20
N ALA A 6 -8.87 -46.40 33.50
CA ALA A 6 -9.72 -45.60 32.64
C ALA A 6 -9.25 -44.13 32.60
N SER A 7 -9.46 -43.46 31.47
CA SER A 7 -9.40 -42.00 31.37
C SER A 7 -10.52 -41.53 30.45
N SER A 8 -11.71 -41.38 31.04
CA SER A 8 -12.78 -40.54 30.53
C SER A 8 -12.42 -39.07 30.77
N TYR A 9 -12.28 -38.29 29.70
CA TYR A 9 -12.38 -36.83 29.81
C TYR A 9 -13.74 -36.35 29.30
N PRO A 10 -14.37 -35.37 29.96
CA PRO A 10 -15.77 -35.02 29.76
C PRO A 10 -15.97 -34.06 28.58
N SER A 11 -17.11 -34.20 27.90
CA SER A 11 -17.76 -33.14 27.16
C SER A 11 -18.59 -32.30 28.13
N ASP A 12 -18.31 -31.01 28.27
CA ASP A 12 -19.19 -29.98 28.83
C ASP A 12 -18.72 -28.65 28.20
N THR A 13 -19.44 -28.03 27.26
CA THR A 13 -20.53 -27.04 27.48
C THR A 13 -20.35 -26.15 28.71
N GLU A 14 -20.38 -24.83 28.43
CA GLU A 14 -20.56 -23.69 29.35
C GLU A 14 -19.35 -23.27 30.22
N ALA A 15 -18.65 -22.24 29.73
CA ALA A 15 -18.01 -21.25 30.57
C ALA A 15 -18.42 -19.85 30.09
N GLU A 16 -19.62 -19.44 30.47
CA GLU A 16 -20.09 -18.06 30.40
C GLU A 16 -19.62 -17.34 31.68
N SER A 17 -18.77 -16.30 31.56
CA SER A 17 -18.49 -15.32 32.61
C SER A 17 -17.75 -14.12 31.98
N GLY A 18 -18.20 -12.87 32.06
CA GLY A 18 -19.43 -12.33 32.62
C GLY A 18 -19.76 -10.99 31.95
N TYR A 19 -21.01 -10.56 32.13
CA TYR A 19 -21.55 -9.31 31.65
C TYR A 19 -20.85 -8.10 32.30
N VAL A 20 -20.39 -7.17 31.47
CA VAL A 20 -20.53 -5.74 31.76
C VAL A 20 -21.13 -5.10 30.51
N SER A 21 -22.45 -4.91 30.53
CA SER A 21 -23.12 -4.00 29.62
C SER A 21 -22.75 -2.57 30.02
N ALA A 22 -21.97 -1.91 29.18
CA ALA A 22 -21.97 -0.46 29.08
C ALA A 22 -22.09 -0.12 27.59
N SER A 23 -23.26 0.38 27.22
CA SER A 23 -23.52 0.98 25.93
C SER A 23 -22.58 2.17 25.72
N THR A 24 -21.62 2.02 24.83
CA THR A 24 -20.88 3.12 24.24
C THR A 24 -20.74 2.81 22.76
N SER A 25 -21.60 3.45 21.95
CA SER A 25 -21.40 3.75 20.53
C SER A 25 -20.38 2.85 19.81
N GLU A 26 -20.87 1.88 19.04
CA GLU A 26 -20.09 1.03 18.14
C GLU A 26 -19.39 1.86 17.05
N ALA A 27 -18.33 2.56 17.42
CA ALA A 27 -17.16 2.62 16.59
C ALA A 27 -16.38 1.34 16.92
N SER A 28 -16.56 0.29 16.11
CA SER A 28 -15.80 -0.95 16.26
C SER A 28 -14.32 -0.61 16.43
N LEU A 29 -13.73 -1.02 17.56
CA LEU A 29 -12.29 -0.86 17.77
C LEU A 29 -11.55 -1.52 16.59
N PRO A 30 -10.49 -0.90 16.04
CA PRO A 30 -9.76 -1.49 14.93
C PRO A 30 -9.26 -2.88 15.32
N GLU A 31 -9.47 -3.88 14.46
CA GLU A 31 -9.14 -5.29 14.72
C GLU A 31 -7.66 -5.50 15.08
N LEU A 32 -6.77 -4.59 14.67
CA LEU A 32 -5.34 -4.63 14.98
C LEU A 32 -4.77 -3.23 15.23
N VAL A 33 -4.07 -3.05 16.35
CA VAL A 33 -3.40 -1.79 16.72
C VAL A 33 -1.98 -2.06 17.22
N PHE A 34 -1.00 -1.34 16.67
CA PHE A 34 0.36 -1.30 17.20
C PHE A 34 0.58 -0.05 18.05
N THR A 35 0.93 -0.23 19.32
CA THR A 35 1.44 0.88 20.13
C THR A 35 2.84 1.29 19.64
N LYS A 36 3.24 2.55 19.87
CA LYS A 36 4.59 3.02 19.49
C LYS A 36 5.73 2.13 20.04
N PRO A 37 5.73 1.70 21.32
CA PRO A 37 6.75 0.79 21.82
C PRO A 37 6.74 -0.58 21.13
N HIS A 38 5.55 -1.11 20.83
CA HIS A 38 5.42 -2.39 20.14
C HIS A 38 5.96 -2.30 18.71
N LEU A 39 5.59 -1.24 17.97
CA LEU A 39 6.10 -1.00 16.62
C LEU A 39 7.62 -0.88 16.60
N LYS A 40 8.21 -0.14 17.55
CA LYS A 40 9.67 -0.04 17.71
C LYS A 40 10.32 -1.39 17.98
N PHE A 41 9.72 -2.22 18.82
CA PHE A 41 10.21 -3.57 19.09
C PHE A 41 10.15 -4.45 17.84
N LEU A 42 9.01 -4.48 17.14
CA LEU A 42 8.83 -5.27 15.92
C LEU A 42 9.82 -4.86 14.83
N ASN A 43 9.97 -3.56 14.56
CA ASN A 43 10.95 -3.07 13.60
C ASN A 43 12.38 -3.46 13.99
N LYS A 44 12.71 -3.47 15.29
CA LYS A 44 14.02 -3.94 15.76
C LYS A 44 14.26 -5.42 15.47
N GLN A 45 13.23 -6.26 15.52
CA GLN A 45 13.35 -7.70 15.22
C GLN A 45 13.34 -7.96 13.71
N LEU A 46 12.31 -7.47 13.02
CA LEU A 46 12.04 -7.80 11.62
C LEU A 46 13.12 -7.26 10.66
N GLN A 47 13.82 -6.20 11.01
CA GLN A 47 14.88 -5.64 10.14
C GLN A 47 16.07 -6.59 9.89
N PHE A 48 16.21 -7.67 10.66
CA PHE A 48 17.26 -8.68 10.50
C PHE A 48 16.77 -9.96 9.82
N LEU A 49 15.49 -10.03 9.47
CA LEU A 49 14.90 -11.20 8.84
C LEU A 49 14.97 -11.11 7.32
N GLU A 50 14.98 -12.27 6.67
CA GLU A 50 14.84 -12.37 5.23
C GLU A 50 13.39 -12.04 4.81
N PRO A 51 13.16 -11.54 3.58
CA PRO A 51 11.83 -11.17 3.13
C PRO A 51 10.79 -12.27 3.26
N GLN A 52 11.16 -13.54 3.05
CA GLN A 52 10.25 -14.68 3.20
C GLN A 52 9.72 -14.79 4.64
N ASP A 53 10.57 -14.56 5.63
CA ASP A 53 10.18 -14.64 7.04
C ASP A 53 9.31 -13.46 7.46
N ILE A 54 9.62 -12.25 6.97
CA ILE A 54 8.77 -11.07 7.17
C ILE A 54 7.39 -11.32 6.56
N LEU A 55 7.34 -11.87 5.34
CA LEU A 55 6.08 -12.15 4.65
C LEU A 55 5.27 -13.25 5.35
N ARG A 56 5.90 -14.34 5.80
CA ARG A 56 5.22 -15.36 6.63
C ARG A 56 4.64 -14.76 7.90
N TRP A 57 5.40 -13.88 8.58
CA TRP A 57 4.92 -13.18 9.76
C TRP A 57 3.70 -12.31 9.44
N CYS A 58 3.74 -11.54 8.35
CA CYS A 58 2.62 -10.70 7.91
C CYS A 58 1.36 -11.53 7.66
N ILE A 59 1.46 -12.58 6.85
CA ILE A 59 0.33 -13.44 6.48
C ILE A 59 -0.28 -14.14 7.70
N THR A 60 0.55 -14.46 8.69
CA THR A 60 0.08 -15.12 9.92
C THR A 60 -0.58 -14.15 10.90
N THR A 61 -0.16 -12.88 10.90
CA THR A 61 -0.47 -11.93 11.99
C THR A 61 -1.46 -10.82 11.57
N LEU A 62 -1.49 -10.46 10.30
CA LEU A 62 -2.21 -9.27 9.83
C LEU A 62 -3.50 -9.66 9.10
N PRO A 63 -4.69 -9.35 9.65
CA PRO A 63 -5.94 -9.46 8.91
C PRO A 63 -5.98 -8.39 7.80
N GLY A 64 -6.85 -8.59 6.80
CA GLY A 64 -7.04 -7.62 5.72
C GLY A 64 -5.72 -7.24 5.01
N LEU A 65 -4.82 -8.21 4.81
CA LEU A 65 -3.52 -7.99 4.18
C LEU A 65 -3.62 -8.04 2.66
N TYR A 66 -3.25 -6.95 2.01
CA TYR A 66 -3.16 -6.83 0.56
C TYR A 66 -1.74 -6.40 0.14
N GLN A 67 -1.45 -6.43 -1.14
CA GLN A 67 -0.26 -5.80 -1.70
C GLN A 67 -0.66 -4.65 -2.64
N THR A 68 -0.25 -3.43 -2.33
CA THR A 68 -0.40 -2.30 -3.26
C THR A 68 0.82 -2.25 -4.18
N THR A 69 0.60 -2.40 -5.48
CA THR A 69 1.69 -2.52 -6.45
C THR A 69 1.44 -1.67 -7.70
N ALA A 70 2.52 -1.08 -8.23
CA ALA A 70 2.57 -0.52 -9.58
C ALA A 70 3.36 -1.43 -10.53
N PHE A 71 3.54 -2.70 -10.15
CA PHE A 71 4.32 -3.71 -10.86
C PHE A 71 5.80 -3.33 -11.10
N GLY A 72 6.39 -2.53 -10.21
CA GLY A 72 7.83 -2.37 -10.13
C GLY A 72 8.51 -3.64 -9.60
N LEU A 73 9.81 -3.82 -9.89
CA LEU A 73 10.54 -5.06 -9.60
C LEU A 73 10.40 -5.55 -8.15
N THR A 74 10.48 -4.66 -7.16
CA THR A 74 10.32 -5.04 -5.74
C THR A 74 8.94 -5.65 -5.47
N GLY A 75 7.90 -5.05 -6.04
CA GLY A 75 6.53 -5.52 -5.88
C GLY A 75 6.36 -6.88 -6.55
N LEU A 76 6.91 -7.06 -7.76
CA LEU A 76 6.88 -8.34 -8.48
C LEU A 76 7.60 -9.45 -7.71
N ALA A 77 8.77 -9.17 -7.13
CA ALA A 77 9.47 -10.11 -6.27
C ALA A 77 8.64 -10.48 -5.05
N THR A 78 7.90 -9.53 -4.46
CA THR A 78 7.00 -9.79 -3.33
C THR A 78 5.89 -10.78 -3.71
N VAL A 79 5.22 -10.57 -4.84
CA VAL A 79 4.16 -11.48 -5.34
C VAL A 79 4.71 -12.88 -5.57
N ASP A 80 5.85 -12.99 -6.23
CA ASP A 80 6.49 -14.27 -6.54
C ASP A 80 6.88 -15.03 -5.25
N ILE A 81 7.50 -14.33 -4.29
CA ILE A 81 7.84 -14.93 -2.99
C ILE A 81 6.58 -15.50 -2.34
N ILE A 82 5.51 -14.69 -2.22
CA ILE A 82 4.24 -15.11 -1.61
C ILE A 82 3.67 -16.34 -2.32
N SER A 83 3.68 -16.36 -3.66
CA SER A 83 3.16 -17.48 -4.46
C SER A 83 3.86 -18.81 -4.18
N LYS A 84 5.09 -18.76 -3.67
CA LYS A 84 5.93 -19.93 -3.34
C LYS A 84 5.95 -20.24 -1.84
N LEU A 85 5.40 -19.37 -0.99
CA LEU A 85 5.40 -19.60 0.45
C LEU A 85 4.43 -20.73 0.82
N ASN A 86 4.95 -21.73 1.52
CA ASN A 86 4.12 -22.69 2.21
C ASN A 86 3.59 -22.06 3.50
N ILE A 87 2.31 -21.70 3.51
CA ILE A 87 1.63 -21.06 4.64
C ILE A 87 0.53 -21.97 5.19
N PRO A 88 0.43 -22.13 6.52
CA PRO A 88 -0.55 -23.03 7.13
C PRO A 88 -2.01 -22.54 7.02
N ARG A 89 -2.22 -21.27 6.64
CA ARG A 89 -3.56 -20.66 6.53
C ARG A 89 -3.79 -20.15 5.10
N SER A 90 -5.01 -20.36 4.60
CA SER A 90 -5.44 -19.97 3.25
C SER A 90 -5.75 -18.47 3.10
N GLN A 91 -4.97 -17.58 3.73
CA GLN A 91 -5.11 -16.15 3.45
C GLN A 91 -4.41 -15.83 2.14
N THR A 92 -5.19 -15.59 1.10
CA THR A 92 -4.71 -15.05 -0.17
C THR A 92 -4.36 -13.58 0.00
N VAL A 93 -3.16 -13.17 -0.41
CA VAL A 93 -2.75 -11.76 -0.46
C VAL A 93 -3.02 -11.25 -1.87
N ASP A 94 -4.16 -10.59 -2.05
CA ASP A 94 -4.54 -10.01 -3.33
C ASP A 94 -3.79 -8.70 -3.63
N LEU A 95 -3.70 -8.35 -4.91
CA LEU A 95 -3.03 -7.14 -5.37
C LEU A 95 -4.03 -6.00 -5.55
N ILE A 96 -3.62 -4.80 -5.17
CA ILE A 96 -4.29 -3.55 -5.50
C ILE A 96 -3.41 -2.79 -6.49
N PHE A 97 -3.94 -2.55 -7.68
CA PHE A 97 -3.33 -1.73 -8.72
C PHE A 97 -4.15 -0.47 -8.93
N LEU A 98 -3.49 0.67 -8.92
CA LEU A 98 -4.10 1.97 -9.21
C LEU A 98 -3.80 2.32 -10.66
N ASP A 99 -4.79 2.16 -11.53
CA ASP A 99 -4.71 2.59 -12.92
C ASP A 99 -4.98 4.09 -12.97
N THR A 100 -3.91 4.88 -13.05
CA THR A 100 -3.98 6.35 -13.11
C THR A 100 -4.56 6.85 -14.43
N LEU A 101 -4.81 5.96 -15.40
CA LEU A 101 -5.17 6.24 -16.80
C LEU A 101 -4.01 6.85 -17.60
N HIS A 102 -2.83 6.97 -16.99
CA HIS A 102 -1.63 7.59 -17.59
C HIS A 102 -0.41 6.67 -17.49
N HIS A 103 -0.62 5.37 -17.29
CA HIS A 103 0.45 4.38 -17.34
C HIS A 103 0.99 4.19 -18.76
N PHE A 104 2.23 3.70 -18.86
CA PHE A 104 2.72 3.14 -20.12
C PHE A 104 1.90 1.91 -20.53
N LYS A 105 1.72 1.71 -21.84
CA LYS A 105 1.09 0.49 -22.39
C LYS A 105 1.84 -0.78 -21.95
N GLU A 106 3.16 -0.70 -21.79
CA GLU A 106 4.01 -1.79 -21.33
C GLU A 106 3.70 -2.19 -19.87
N THR A 107 3.31 -1.23 -19.02
CA THR A 107 2.85 -1.49 -17.66
C THR A 107 1.51 -2.22 -17.68
N LEU A 108 0.55 -1.78 -18.51
CA LEU A 108 -0.75 -2.43 -18.62
C LEU A 108 -0.63 -3.86 -19.18
N ALA A 109 0.20 -4.05 -20.20
CA ALA A 109 0.53 -5.37 -20.73
C ALA A 109 1.20 -6.28 -19.69
N LEU A 110 2.01 -5.72 -18.79
CA LEU A 110 2.59 -6.46 -17.67
C LEU A 110 1.52 -6.91 -16.67
N VAL A 111 0.51 -6.08 -16.37
CA VAL A 111 -0.61 -6.48 -15.50
C VAL A 111 -1.26 -7.76 -16.00
N ASP A 112 -1.51 -7.85 -17.31
CA ASP A 112 -2.09 -9.05 -17.93
C ASP A 112 -1.16 -10.26 -17.87
N ARG A 113 0.15 -10.06 -18.04
CA ARG A 113 1.14 -11.14 -17.88
C ARG A 113 1.21 -11.65 -16.44
N VAL A 114 1.21 -10.75 -15.46
CA VAL A 114 1.22 -11.09 -14.03
C VAL A 114 -0.06 -11.85 -13.66
N ARG A 115 -1.23 -11.40 -14.12
CA ARG A 115 -2.51 -12.08 -13.91
C ARG A 115 -2.50 -13.53 -14.44
N LYS A 116 -1.89 -13.75 -15.62
CA LYS A 116 -1.75 -15.10 -16.20
C LYS A 116 -0.72 -15.95 -15.46
N HIS A 117 0.36 -15.34 -14.98
CA HIS A 117 1.47 -16.02 -14.31
C HIS A 117 1.10 -16.43 -12.87
N TYR A 118 0.29 -15.63 -12.17
CA TYR A 118 -0.18 -15.90 -10.81
C TYR A 118 -1.72 -16.00 -10.77
N PRO A 119 -2.32 -17.08 -11.29
CA PRO A 119 -3.78 -17.19 -11.44
C PRO A 119 -4.56 -17.25 -10.12
N SER A 120 -3.89 -17.61 -9.02
CA SER A 120 -4.48 -17.68 -7.68
C SER A 120 -4.46 -16.35 -6.92
N THR A 121 -3.97 -15.28 -7.55
CA THR A 121 -3.85 -13.95 -6.95
C THR A 121 -4.73 -12.97 -7.70
N ASN A 122 -5.76 -12.43 -7.05
CA ASN A 122 -6.62 -11.45 -7.71
C ASN A 122 -5.92 -10.10 -7.82
N ILE A 123 -6.23 -9.36 -8.88
CA ILE A 123 -5.74 -8.00 -9.09
C ILE A 123 -6.95 -7.06 -9.11
N HIS A 124 -7.14 -6.34 -8.02
CA HIS A 124 -8.15 -5.29 -7.86
C HIS A 124 -7.65 -4.02 -8.52
N ILE A 125 -8.34 -3.56 -9.57
CA ILE A 125 -7.95 -2.36 -10.33
C ILE A 125 -8.86 -1.20 -9.95
N TYR A 126 -8.26 -0.14 -9.42
CA TYR A 126 -8.95 1.10 -9.07
C TYR A 126 -8.50 2.23 -9.99
N LYS A 127 -9.49 3.00 -10.44
CA LYS A 127 -9.34 4.13 -11.37
C LYS A 127 -9.82 5.43 -10.70
N PRO A 128 -9.44 6.61 -11.24
CA PRO A 128 -10.01 7.90 -10.84
C PRO A 128 -11.54 7.84 -10.82
N ASP A 129 -12.15 8.38 -9.77
CA ASP A 129 -13.61 8.38 -9.66
C ASP A 129 -14.27 9.10 -10.85
N GLY A 130 -15.27 8.46 -11.46
CA GLY A 130 -15.99 8.95 -12.63
C GLY A 130 -15.16 9.14 -13.91
N ALA A 131 -14.00 8.46 -14.04
CA ALA A 131 -13.26 8.38 -15.30
C ALA A 131 -12.68 6.98 -15.51
N SER A 132 -12.93 6.39 -16.68
CA SER A 132 -12.45 5.07 -17.09
C SER A 132 -11.36 5.13 -18.15
N THR A 133 -11.21 6.26 -18.85
CA THR A 133 -10.18 6.52 -19.87
C THR A 133 -9.46 7.86 -19.68
N ALA A 134 -8.28 8.02 -20.29
CA ALA A 134 -7.51 9.27 -20.22
C ALA A 134 -8.26 10.46 -20.83
N GLU A 135 -9.10 10.21 -21.84
CA GLU A 135 -9.97 11.21 -22.47
C GLU A 135 -11.04 11.69 -21.49
N GLU A 136 -11.75 10.78 -20.81
CA GLU A 136 -12.74 11.12 -19.79
C GLU A 136 -12.10 11.89 -18.62
N PHE A 137 -10.91 11.46 -18.18
CA PHE A 137 -10.13 12.16 -17.16
C PHE A 137 -9.82 13.61 -17.59
N SER A 138 -9.38 13.78 -18.83
CA SER A 138 -9.05 15.10 -19.40
C SER A 138 -10.30 15.98 -19.58
N GLN A 139 -11.45 15.40 -19.91
CA GLN A 139 -12.72 16.12 -19.99
C GLN A 139 -13.18 16.61 -18.61
N LYS A 140 -13.01 15.78 -17.57
CA LYS A 140 -13.44 16.10 -16.20
C LYS A 140 -12.53 17.09 -15.49
N TYR A 141 -11.21 16.93 -15.63
CA TYR A 141 -10.23 17.71 -14.86
C TYR A 141 -9.38 18.69 -15.69
N GLY A 142 -9.57 18.71 -17.00
CA GLY A 142 -8.78 19.49 -17.94
C GLY A 142 -7.59 18.71 -18.52
N PRO A 143 -7.09 19.12 -19.69
CA PRO A 143 -5.95 18.48 -20.33
C PRO A 143 -4.69 18.67 -19.49
N LYS A 144 -3.85 17.63 -19.42
CA LYS A 144 -2.54 17.68 -18.77
C LYS A 144 -2.56 18.21 -17.33
N LEU A 145 -3.50 17.73 -16.51
CA LEU A 145 -3.65 18.17 -15.12
C LEU A 145 -2.34 18.08 -14.31
N TRP A 146 -1.46 17.14 -14.64
CA TRP A 146 -0.14 17.01 -14.01
C TRP A 146 0.79 18.22 -14.22
N GLU A 147 0.59 19.01 -15.29
CA GLU A 147 1.31 20.26 -15.55
C GLU A 147 0.64 21.45 -14.85
N SER A 148 -0.70 21.53 -14.89
CA SER A 148 -1.44 22.68 -14.38
C SER A 148 -1.67 22.64 -12.86
N ASN A 149 -1.84 21.44 -12.29
CA ASN A 149 -2.06 21.22 -10.86
C ASN A 149 -1.63 19.81 -10.41
N ASP A 150 -0.32 19.60 -10.23
CA ASP A 150 0.26 18.31 -9.79
C ASP A 150 -0.36 17.77 -8.48
N GLN A 151 -0.75 18.66 -7.56
CA GLN A 151 -1.35 18.24 -6.29
C GLN A 151 -2.74 17.65 -6.49
N LEU A 152 -3.57 18.27 -7.33
CA LEU A 152 -4.88 17.74 -7.68
C LEU A 152 -4.73 16.44 -8.47
N TYR A 153 -3.80 16.39 -9.43
CA TYR A 153 -3.50 15.17 -10.18
C TYR A 153 -3.14 14.00 -9.26
N ASP A 154 -2.19 14.19 -8.33
CA ASP A 154 -1.82 13.15 -7.36
C ASP A 154 -3.00 12.72 -6.50
N TRP A 155 -3.90 13.64 -6.16
CA TRP A 155 -5.10 13.30 -5.41
C TRP A 155 -6.05 12.42 -6.23
N VAL A 156 -6.57 12.93 -7.35
CA VAL A 156 -7.64 12.27 -8.11
C VAL A 156 -7.15 11.02 -8.84
N ALA A 157 -5.88 10.99 -9.25
CA ALA A 157 -5.34 9.87 -10.00
C ALA A 157 -4.80 8.74 -9.11
N LYS A 158 -4.47 9.03 -7.85
CA LYS A 158 -3.71 8.09 -7.00
C LYS A 158 -4.22 7.99 -5.57
N VAL A 159 -4.34 9.11 -4.86
CA VAL A 159 -4.64 9.08 -3.42
C VAL A 159 -6.11 8.72 -3.17
N GLU A 160 -7.05 9.33 -3.88
CA GLU A 160 -8.47 9.01 -3.76
C GLU A 160 -8.75 7.55 -4.16
N PRO A 161 -8.28 7.05 -5.33
CA PRO A 161 -8.49 5.65 -5.70
C PRO A 161 -7.89 4.67 -4.69
N ALA A 162 -6.73 4.98 -4.12
CA ALA A 162 -6.13 4.16 -3.06
C ALA A 162 -7.00 4.10 -1.81
N ARG A 163 -7.50 5.25 -1.33
CA ARG A 163 -8.35 5.33 -0.15
C ARG A 163 -9.66 4.58 -0.35
N ARG A 164 -10.27 4.73 -1.53
CA ARG A 164 -11.48 4.00 -1.90
C ARG A 164 -11.23 2.50 -1.96
N ALA A 165 -10.13 2.06 -2.59
CA ALA A 165 -9.72 0.66 -2.60
C ALA A 165 -9.58 0.08 -1.18
N TYR A 166 -8.91 0.82 -0.28
CA TYR A 166 -8.73 0.36 1.10
C TYR A 166 -10.04 0.26 1.87
N SER A 167 -10.98 1.17 1.62
CA SER A 167 -12.32 1.12 2.23
C SER A 167 -13.16 -0.03 1.69
N ASP A 168 -13.29 -0.12 0.36
CA ASP A 168 -14.13 -1.12 -0.31
C ASP A 168 -13.69 -2.56 -0.01
N LEU A 169 -12.37 -2.77 0.08
CA LEU A 169 -11.76 -4.08 0.34
C LEU A 169 -11.46 -4.32 1.83
N GLN A 170 -11.85 -3.40 2.73
CA GLN A 170 -11.63 -3.50 4.18
C GLN A 170 -10.15 -3.78 4.54
N VAL A 171 -9.24 -3.02 3.92
CA VAL A 171 -7.79 -3.23 4.05
C VAL A 171 -7.27 -2.69 5.37
N ASN A 172 -6.65 -3.56 6.18
CA ASN A 172 -5.97 -3.17 7.41
C ASN A 172 -4.45 -3.04 7.22
N ALA A 173 -3.89 -3.82 6.27
CA ALA A 173 -2.45 -3.85 6.03
C ALA A 173 -2.12 -3.95 4.54
N VAL A 174 -1.06 -3.25 4.11
CA VAL A 174 -0.55 -3.29 2.74
C VAL A 174 0.95 -3.56 2.67
N LEU A 175 1.32 -4.54 1.86
CA LEU A 175 2.70 -4.72 1.42
C LEU A 175 3.02 -3.68 0.34
N THR A 176 4.20 -3.06 0.42
CA THR A 176 4.68 -2.08 -0.56
C THR A 176 6.03 -2.48 -1.15
N GLY A 177 6.32 -1.98 -2.36
CA GLY A 177 7.60 -2.21 -3.05
C GLY A 177 8.70 -1.20 -2.71
N ARG A 178 8.62 -0.50 -1.58
CA ARG A 178 9.62 0.51 -1.16
C ARG A 178 10.87 -0.16 -0.56
N ARG A 179 12.06 0.36 -0.86
CA ARG A 179 13.35 -0.12 -0.33
C ARG A 179 14.24 1.04 0.12
N ARG A 180 15.11 0.81 1.11
CA ARG A 180 16.06 1.84 1.59
C ARG A 180 17.04 2.27 0.51
N SER A 181 17.47 1.32 -0.33
CA SER A 181 18.40 1.57 -1.44
C SER A 181 17.85 2.50 -2.53
N GLN A 182 16.56 2.85 -2.49
CA GLN A 182 15.93 3.78 -3.42
C GLN A 182 16.17 5.25 -3.04
N GLY A 183 16.85 5.50 -1.92
CA GLY A 183 17.34 6.82 -1.52
C GLY A 183 16.26 7.83 -1.11
N GLY A 184 16.66 9.09 -0.98
CA GLY A 184 15.78 10.18 -0.54
C GLY A 184 15.09 9.88 0.79
N LYS A 185 13.78 10.12 0.86
CA LYS A 185 12.96 9.81 2.06
C LYS A 185 12.86 8.32 2.37
N ARG A 186 13.29 7.44 1.46
CA ARG A 186 13.23 5.98 1.67
C ARG A 186 14.42 5.44 2.44
N GLY A 187 15.52 6.18 2.56
CA GLY A 187 16.74 5.72 3.23
C GLY A 187 16.52 5.24 4.66
N ASP A 188 15.60 5.90 5.37
CA ASP A 188 15.27 5.62 6.79
C ASP A 188 13.97 4.82 6.95
N LEU A 189 13.56 4.07 5.92
CA LEU A 189 12.34 3.27 5.97
C LEU A 189 12.37 2.26 7.12
N ASP A 190 11.27 2.15 7.85
CA ASP A 190 11.02 1.02 8.74
C ASP A 190 10.49 -0.20 7.96
N ILE A 191 10.53 -1.39 8.58
CA ILE A 191 9.87 -2.56 8.00
C ILE A 191 8.35 -2.39 8.08
N ILE A 192 7.85 -1.90 9.22
CA ILE A 192 6.45 -1.60 9.47
C ILE A 192 6.30 -0.11 9.77
N GLU A 193 5.42 0.53 9.02
CA GLU A 193 4.95 1.90 9.25
C GLU A 193 3.43 1.85 9.52
N VAL A 194 2.90 2.80 10.30
CA VAL A 194 1.45 2.99 10.46
C VAL A 194 1.15 4.43 10.09
N ASP A 195 0.23 4.66 9.15
CA ASP A 195 -0.15 6.02 8.78
C ASP A 195 -1.22 6.61 9.70
N GLU A 196 -1.55 7.89 9.51
CA GLU A 196 -2.50 8.61 10.37
C GLU A 196 -3.92 8.02 10.33
N ALA A 197 -4.27 7.31 9.25
CA ALA A 197 -5.56 6.62 9.13
C ALA A 197 -5.54 5.23 9.78
N GLY A 198 -4.40 4.81 10.35
CA GLY A 198 -4.23 3.51 10.99
C GLY A 198 -3.87 2.39 10.02
N LEU A 199 -3.64 2.68 8.73
CA LEU A 199 -3.24 1.66 7.76
C LEU A 199 -1.80 1.20 8.04
N ILE A 200 -1.63 -0.10 8.20
CA ILE A 200 -0.32 -0.72 8.41
C ILE A 200 0.35 -0.90 7.06
N LYS A 201 1.56 -0.35 6.87
CA LYS A 201 2.36 -0.47 5.66
C LYS A 201 3.59 -1.30 5.95
N ILE A 202 3.83 -2.34 5.16
CA ILE A 202 4.99 -3.22 5.33
C ILE A 202 5.89 -3.15 4.11
N ASN A 203 7.19 -3.01 4.35
CA ASN A 203 8.24 -2.96 3.35
C ASN A 203 9.11 -4.23 3.48
N PRO A 204 8.63 -5.41 3.03
CA PRO A 204 9.29 -6.69 3.29
C PRO A 204 10.68 -6.79 2.65
N LEU A 205 10.92 -6.04 1.57
CA LEU A 205 12.19 -5.97 0.86
C LEU A 205 12.98 -4.69 1.19
N ALA A 206 12.72 -4.05 2.34
CA ALA A 206 13.34 -2.76 2.69
C ALA A 206 14.88 -2.80 2.63
N ASN A 207 15.48 -3.93 2.97
CA ASN A 207 16.93 -4.15 2.99
C ASN A 207 17.54 -4.59 1.66
N TRP A 208 16.73 -4.96 0.67
CA TRP A 208 17.27 -5.41 -0.62
C TRP A 208 17.75 -4.22 -1.46
N SER A 209 18.95 -4.35 -2.00
CA SER A 209 19.47 -3.51 -3.07
C SER A 209 18.70 -3.74 -4.38
N PHE A 210 18.85 -2.81 -5.34
CA PHE A 210 18.31 -3.01 -6.68
C PHE A 210 18.88 -4.27 -7.37
N ALA A 211 20.17 -4.55 -7.13
CA ALA A 211 20.84 -5.72 -7.68
C ALA A 211 20.21 -7.03 -7.18
N GLN A 212 19.98 -7.15 -5.87
CA GLN A 212 19.32 -8.33 -5.27
C GLN A 212 17.91 -8.54 -5.83
N VAL A 213 17.12 -7.47 -5.97
CA VAL A 213 15.78 -7.57 -6.58
C VAL A 213 15.90 -8.05 -8.03
N LYS A 214 16.78 -7.46 -8.84
CA LYS A 214 16.96 -7.84 -10.25
C LYS A 214 17.42 -9.29 -10.39
N GLU A 215 18.38 -9.71 -9.56
CA GLU A 215 18.86 -11.09 -9.49
C GLU A 215 17.72 -12.05 -9.17
N TYR A 216 16.91 -11.75 -8.15
CA TYR A 216 15.76 -12.57 -7.79
C TYR A 216 14.76 -12.70 -8.95
N ILE A 217 14.39 -11.59 -9.58
CA ILE A 217 13.46 -11.56 -10.73
C ILE A 217 13.97 -12.45 -11.86
N THR A 218 15.28 -12.39 -12.14
CA THR A 218 15.92 -13.15 -13.21
C THR A 218 15.98 -14.63 -12.86
N ALA A 219 16.46 -14.98 -11.67
CA ALA A 219 16.61 -16.35 -11.21
C ALA A 219 15.27 -17.11 -11.10
N ASN A 220 14.19 -16.39 -10.87
CA ASN A 220 12.85 -16.95 -10.69
C ASN A 220 11.94 -16.81 -11.92
N ASN A 221 12.45 -16.28 -13.04
CA ASN A 221 11.67 -16.04 -14.26
C ASN A 221 10.39 -15.21 -14.03
N VAL A 222 10.46 -14.24 -13.12
CA VAL A 222 9.32 -13.39 -12.77
C VAL A 222 9.04 -12.42 -13.92
N PRO A 223 7.79 -12.31 -14.41
CA PRO A 223 7.47 -11.35 -15.46
C PRO A 223 7.72 -9.93 -14.98
N TYR A 224 8.47 -9.14 -15.76
CA TYR A 224 8.78 -7.74 -15.47
C TYR A 224 8.46 -6.81 -16.64
N ASN A 225 8.57 -5.50 -16.40
CA ASN A 225 8.27 -4.47 -17.39
C ASN A 225 9.42 -4.35 -18.40
N GLU A 226 9.13 -4.56 -19.69
CA GLU A 226 10.14 -4.49 -20.77
C GLU A 226 10.83 -3.11 -20.87
N LEU A 227 10.24 -2.06 -20.29
CA LEU A 227 10.87 -0.74 -20.19
C LEU A 227 12.15 -0.78 -19.34
N LEU A 228 12.30 -1.73 -18.42
CA LEU A 228 13.54 -1.92 -17.67
C LEU A 228 14.73 -2.10 -18.61
N ASP A 229 14.57 -2.91 -19.66
CA ASP A 229 15.62 -3.21 -20.64
C ASP A 229 15.91 -2.01 -21.56
N ARG A 230 15.05 -0.99 -21.50
CA ARG A 230 15.21 0.30 -22.18
C ARG A 230 15.71 1.42 -21.23
N GLY A 231 16.20 1.05 -20.05
CA GLY A 231 16.77 1.99 -19.07
C GLY A 231 15.79 2.55 -18.04
N TYR A 232 14.54 2.10 -18.01
CA TYR A 232 13.56 2.57 -17.02
C TYR A 232 13.65 1.75 -15.72
N LYS A 233 14.54 2.14 -14.80
CA LYS A 233 14.70 1.47 -13.50
C LYS A 233 13.52 1.68 -12.54
N SER A 234 12.75 2.76 -12.70
CA SER A 234 11.58 3.09 -11.89
C SER A 234 10.46 3.65 -12.78
N VAL A 235 9.34 2.92 -12.87
CA VAL A 235 8.24 3.22 -13.80
C VAL A 235 7.00 3.71 -13.05
N GLY A 236 6.35 4.74 -13.59
CA GLY A 236 5.01 5.18 -13.19
C GLY A 236 4.31 5.80 -14.39
N ASP A 237 3.66 6.96 -14.23
CA ASP A 237 2.97 7.62 -15.34
C ASP A 237 3.93 8.06 -16.47
N TRP A 238 3.48 7.96 -17.73
CA TRP A 238 4.33 8.19 -18.91
C TRP A 238 4.89 9.60 -19.00
N HIS A 239 4.14 10.60 -18.53
CA HIS A 239 4.53 12.02 -18.57
C HIS A 239 5.52 12.41 -17.46
N SER A 240 5.85 11.51 -16.54
CA SER A 240 6.73 11.80 -15.39
C SER A 240 7.72 10.68 -15.10
N THR A 241 8.09 9.93 -16.15
CA THR A 241 9.11 8.88 -16.11
C THR A 241 10.06 9.05 -17.28
N GLU A 242 11.35 9.10 -16.99
CA GLU A 242 12.42 9.06 -17.97
C GLU A 242 13.34 7.84 -17.74
N PRO A 243 14.02 7.34 -18.78
CA PRO A 243 15.07 6.36 -18.61
C PRO A 243 16.28 6.98 -17.91
N VAL A 244 17.08 6.13 -17.27
CA VAL A 244 18.30 6.52 -16.56
C VAL A 244 19.47 5.68 -17.04
N LYS A 245 20.68 6.22 -16.94
CA LYS A 245 21.92 5.49 -17.23
C LYS A 245 22.19 4.44 -16.15
N ASP A 246 23.04 3.48 -16.47
CA ASP A 246 23.38 2.37 -15.55
C ASP A 246 23.96 2.83 -14.22
N ASN A 247 24.73 3.93 -14.22
CA ASN A 247 25.35 4.51 -13.03
C ASN A 247 24.49 5.55 -12.31
N GLU A 248 23.31 5.91 -12.84
CA GLU A 248 22.38 6.83 -12.19
C GLU A 248 21.49 6.10 -11.17
N ASP A 249 21.03 6.86 -10.17
CA ASP A 249 20.12 6.39 -9.12
C ASP A 249 18.84 5.76 -9.70
N GLU A 250 18.33 4.71 -9.05
CA GLU A 250 17.16 3.95 -9.52
C GLU A 250 15.94 4.84 -9.83
N ARG A 251 15.77 5.93 -9.07
CA ARG A 251 14.60 6.79 -9.16
C ARG A 251 14.89 8.16 -9.77
N SER A 252 16.11 8.43 -10.26
CA SER A 252 16.45 9.76 -10.82
C SER A 252 15.65 10.13 -12.07
N GLY A 253 15.08 9.14 -12.77
CA GLY A 253 14.16 9.36 -13.90
C GLY A 253 12.73 9.75 -13.48
N ARG A 254 12.42 9.74 -12.18
CA ARG A 254 11.13 10.18 -11.66
C ARG A 254 11.18 11.67 -11.35
N TRP A 255 10.18 12.43 -11.81
CA TRP A 255 10.03 13.85 -11.50
C TRP A 255 11.25 14.72 -11.84
N LYS A 256 11.97 14.38 -12.91
CA LYS A 256 13.14 15.11 -13.36
C LYS A 256 12.78 16.59 -13.59
N GLY A 257 13.55 17.49 -12.97
CA GLY A 257 13.29 18.93 -13.02
C GLY A 257 12.20 19.44 -12.05
N GLN A 258 11.63 18.59 -11.20
CA GLN A 258 10.63 18.98 -10.20
C GLN A 258 11.19 18.87 -8.76
N GLN A 259 10.56 19.56 -7.80
CA GLN A 259 10.91 19.44 -6.37
C GLN A 259 10.36 18.17 -5.69
N LYS A 260 9.72 17.29 -6.45
CA LYS A 260 8.98 16.13 -5.95
C LYS A 260 9.90 14.93 -5.77
N THR A 261 9.92 14.39 -4.55
CA THR A 261 10.78 13.25 -4.18
C THR A 261 10.00 11.97 -3.87
N GLU A 262 8.70 12.09 -3.55
CA GLU A 262 7.82 10.96 -3.26
C GLU A 262 6.43 11.12 -3.87
N CYS A 263 5.81 9.96 -4.12
CA CYS A 263 4.44 9.88 -4.62
C CYS A 263 3.43 10.26 -3.53
N GLY A 264 2.33 10.94 -3.89
CA GLY A 264 1.24 11.31 -2.99
C GLY A 264 0.68 10.16 -2.14
N ILE A 265 0.73 8.91 -2.63
CA ILE A 265 0.27 7.69 -1.92
C ILE A 265 1.06 7.43 -0.63
N HIS A 266 2.33 7.85 -0.57
CA HIS A 266 3.23 7.58 0.54
C HIS A 266 3.49 8.79 1.43
N ASN A 267 2.87 9.93 1.14
CA ASN A 267 2.92 11.07 2.04
C ASN A 267 1.95 10.84 3.21
N PRO A 268 2.36 11.09 4.48
CA PRO A 268 1.52 10.90 5.66
C PRO A 268 0.13 11.55 5.54
N LEU A 269 0.10 12.71 4.89
CA LEU A 269 -1.08 13.37 4.35
C LEU A 269 -0.71 13.88 2.96
N SER A 270 -1.52 13.60 1.93
CA SER A 270 -1.32 14.26 0.64
C SER A 270 -1.48 15.78 0.82
N LYS A 271 -0.68 16.60 0.13
CA LYS A 271 -0.77 18.08 0.23
C LYS A 271 -2.19 18.58 -0.05
N TYR A 272 -2.90 17.91 -0.96
CA TYR A 272 -4.28 18.23 -1.25
C TYR A 272 -5.26 17.81 -0.14
N ALA A 273 -5.04 16.68 0.55
CA ALA A 273 -5.84 16.34 1.73
C ALA A 273 -5.66 17.36 2.85
N GLN A 274 -4.43 17.87 3.03
CA GLN A 274 -4.16 18.97 3.97
C GLN A 274 -4.95 20.21 3.54
N PHE A 275 -4.86 20.60 2.28
CA PHE A 275 -5.61 21.73 1.73
C PHE A 275 -7.13 21.60 1.92
N LEU A 276 -7.72 20.43 1.65
CA LEU A 276 -9.14 20.17 1.87
C LEU A 276 -9.51 20.27 3.35
N ARG A 277 -8.68 19.70 4.24
CA ARG A 277 -8.86 19.79 5.69
C ARG A 277 -8.80 21.24 6.17
N ASP A 278 -7.84 22.01 5.69
CA ASP A 278 -7.66 23.42 6.05
C ASP A 278 -8.84 24.26 5.54
N GLN A 279 -9.36 23.98 4.34
CA GLN A 279 -10.58 24.63 3.85
C GLN A 279 -11.81 24.30 4.70
N GLU A 280 -12.00 23.04 5.09
CA GLU A 280 -13.13 22.62 5.92
C GLU A 280 -13.05 23.26 7.31
N LEU A 281 -11.87 23.26 7.94
CA LEU A 281 -11.63 23.94 9.22
C LEU A 281 -11.92 25.45 9.11
N LYS A 282 -11.52 26.08 8.00
CA LYS A 282 -11.81 27.50 7.76
C LYS A 282 -13.32 27.74 7.61
N ARG A 283 -14.02 26.89 6.85
CA ARG A 283 -15.49 26.98 6.67
C ARG A 283 -16.23 26.79 7.99
N GLN A 284 -15.79 25.85 8.82
CA GLN A 284 -16.34 25.64 10.16
C GLN A 284 -16.07 26.84 11.08
N GLY A 285 -14.87 27.41 11.04
CA GLY A 285 -14.54 28.63 11.79
C GLY A 285 -15.38 29.84 11.37
N GLU A 286 -15.60 30.03 10.08
CA GLU A 286 -16.47 31.08 9.53
C GLU A 286 -17.93 30.88 9.96
N ALA A 287 -18.44 29.64 9.91
CA ALA A 287 -19.79 29.30 10.36
C ALA A 287 -19.99 29.55 11.86
N ILE A 288 -19.03 29.15 12.70
CA ILE A 288 -19.06 29.40 14.16
C ILE A 288 -19.02 30.91 14.44
N SER A 289 -18.17 31.66 13.74
CA SER A 289 -18.08 33.12 13.91
C SER A 289 -19.39 33.83 13.51
N GLN A 290 -20.06 33.37 12.46
CA GLN A 290 -21.38 33.86 12.08
C GLN A 290 -22.45 33.53 13.13
N ALA A 291 -22.47 32.30 13.65
CA ALA A 291 -23.43 31.90 14.68
C ALA A 291 -23.28 32.74 15.97
N LEU A 292 -22.05 32.95 16.44
CA LEU A 292 -21.77 33.77 17.62
C LEU A 292 -22.19 35.24 17.46
N LYS A 293 -22.11 35.80 16.25
CA LYS A 293 -22.58 37.16 15.94
C LYS A 293 -24.11 37.28 15.90
N VAL A 294 -24.82 36.18 15.67
CA VAL A 294 -26.29 36.14 15.67
C VAL A 294 -26.83 36.02 17.09
N GLU A 295 -26.12 35.34 18.00
CA GLU A 295 -26.50 35.22 19.41
C GLU A 295 -26.18 36.46 20.27
N SER A 296 -25.37 37.39 19.75
CA SER A 296 -24.98 38.63 20.45
C SER A 296 -25.73 39.89 19.99
N ASN A 297 -26.77 39.73 19.16
CA ASN A 297 -27.76 40.75 18.78
C ASN A 297 -29.15 40.37 19.29
#